data_AF-A0A447JEK8-F1
#
_entry.id   AF-A0A447JEK8-F1
#
_cell.length_a   1.000
_cell.length_b   1.000
_cell.length_c   1.000
_cell.angle_alpha   90.00
_cell.angle_beta   90.00
_cell.angle_gamma   90.00
#
_symmetry.space_group_name_H-M   'P 1'
#
loop_
_entity.id
_entity.type
_entity.pdbx_description
1 polymer ?
#
loop_
_entity_poly.entity_id
_entity_poly.type
_entity_poly.pdbx_seq_one_letter_code
_entity_poly.pdbx_strand_id
1 'polypeptide(L)'
;MLLSILSTGSALLTLTSSLRDAEAINIAGSLRMQSYRLGYDLQSRSPQINAHRQLFQHALNSPVLQNLNAWYVPQAVKTRYARLHANWLEMNSRLQDGDIAWYQTNINNYVNQIDLFVLALQHYAERKVMLVVAISLAGGIGIFTLVFFTLRRIRQQVVRPLNQLVTASQRIEHGQFAPLPLDTSLPNELGIVGENV
;
A
#
# COMPACT_ATOMS: atom_id res chain seq x y z
N MET A 1 -6.70 -7.14 -18.36
CA MET A 1 -7.97 -7.07 -17.61
C MET A 1 -7.81 -7.56 -16.17
N LEU A 2 -7.42 -8.82 -15.91
CA LEU A 2 -7.22 -9.30 -14.53
C LEU A 2 -6.13 -8.52 -13.77
N LEU A 3 -4.96 -8.31 -14.39
CA LEU A 3 -3.83 -7.57 -13.82
C LEU A 3 -4.17 -6.12 -13.46
N SER A 4 -4.93 -5.45 -14.32
CA SER A 4 -5.36 -4.06 -14.10
C SER A 4 -6.41 -3.96 -12.99
N ILE A 5 -7.30 -4.95 -12.86
CA ILE A 5 -8.30 -4.99 -11.77
C ILE A 5 -7.59 -5.23 -10.43
N LEU A 6 -6.64 -6.16 -10.39
CA LEU A 6 -5.86 -6.46 -9.18
C LEU A 6 -5.03 -5.25 -8.74
N SER A 7 -4.34 -4.57 -9.66
CA SER A 7 -3.55 -3.38 -9.31
C SER A 7 -4.44 -2.24 -8.80
N THR A 8 -5.52 -1.93 -9.51
CA THR A 8 -6.44 -0.83 -9.14
C THR A 8 -7.17 -1.11 -7.83
N GLY A 9 -7.62 -2.35 -7.62
CA GLY A 9 -8.24 -2.76 -6.36
C GLY A 9 -7.28 -2.66 -5.17
N SER A 10 -6.03 -3.09 -5.34
CA SER A 10 -5.00 -2.97 -4.30
C SER A 10 -4.65 -1.53 -3.95
N ALA A 11 -4.62 -0.64 -4.95
CA ALA A 11 -4.38 0.77 -4.77
C ALA A 11 -5.52 1.45 -4.00
N LEU A 12 -6.78 1.14 -4.35
CA LEU A 12 -7.94 1.68 -3.66
C LEU A 12 -8.01 1.24 -2.19
N LEU A 13 -7.80 -0.05 -1.92
CA LEU A 13 -7.74 -0.58 -0.55
C LEU A 13 -6.63 0.09 0.26
N THR A 14 -5.47 0.31 -0.37
CA THR A 14 -4.35 0.99 0.30
C THR A 14 -4.68 2.44 0.61
N LEU A 15 -5.30 3.17 -0.32
CA LEU A 15 -5.74 4.56 -0.11
C LEU A 15 -6.72 4.67 1.06
N THR A 16 -7.73 3.79 1.12
CA THR A 16 -8.65 3.75 2.26
C THR A 16 -7.93 3.44 3.57
N SER A 17 -6.93 2.54 3.53
CA SER A 17 -6.10 2.25 4.71
C SER A 17 -5.21 3.42 5.13
N SER A 18 -4.74 4.25 4.19
CA SER A 18 -3.88 5.41 4.47
C SER A 18 -4.60 6.49 5.28
N LEU A 19 -5.92 6.64 5.13
CA LEU A 19 -6.71 7.55 5.98
C LEU A 19 -6.64 7.12 7.45
N ARG A 20 -6.74 5.81 7.71
CA ARG A 20 -6.64 5.24 9.06
C ARG A 20 -5.22 5.31 9.59
N ASP A 21 -4.21 5.17 8.74
CA ASP A 21 -2.80 5.36 9.13
C ASP A 21 -2.53 6.81 9.58
N ALA A 22 -3.04 7.79 8.82
CA ALA A 22 -2.88 9.20 9.16
C ALA A 22 -3.56 9.53 10.50
N GLU A 23 -4.77 9.00 10.73
CA GLU A 23 -5.46 9.11 12.01
C GLU A 23 -4.66 8.46 13.16
N ALA A 24 -4.15 7.24 12.95
CA ALA A 24 -3.33 6.54 13.95
C ALA A 24 -2.07 7.32 14.32
N ILE A 25 -1.35 7.85 13.32
CA ILE A 25 -0.16 8.68 13.51
C ILE A 25 -0.51 9.97 14.26
N ASN A 26 -1.63 10.61 13.93
CA ASN A 26 -2.08 11.84 14.60
C ASN A 26 -2.42 11.59 16.07
N ILE A 27 -3.24 10.57 16.37
CA ILE A 27 -3.61 10.23 17.75
C ILE A 27 -2.38 9.82 18.55
N ALA A 28 -1.54 8.93 18.01
CA ALA A 28 -0.29 8.53 18.65
C ALA A 28 0.64 9.71 18.89
N GLY A 29 0.74 10.63 17.92
CA GLY A 29 1.52 11.86 18.05
C GLY A 29 0.99 12.79 19.16
N SER A 30 -0.33 12.87 19.31
CA SER A 30 -0.96 13.67 20.38
C SER A 30 -0.57 13.18 21.79
N LEU A 31 -0.29 11.88 21.96
CA LEU A 31 0.11 11.33 23.26
C LEU A 31 1.38 11.99 23.81
N ARG A 32 2.32 12.40 22.95
CA ARG A 32 3.53 13.12 23.39
C ARG A 32 3.18 14.43 24.09
N MET A 33 2.33 15.22 23.42
CA MET A 33 1.84 16.51 23.93
C MET A 33 1.05 16.32 25.23
N GLN A 34 0.18 15.32 25.26
CA GLN A 34 -0.60 15.00 26.47
C GLN A 34 0.30 14.53 27.63
N SER A 35 1.38 13.80 27.35
CA SER A 35 2.35 13.36 28.36
C SER A 35 3.05 14.55 29.03
N TYR A 36 3.50 15.54 28.25
CA TYR A 36 4.08 16.77 28.81
C TYR A 36 3.04 17.63 29.54
N ARG A 37 1.82 17.74 28.99
CA ARG A 37 0.71 18.45 29.66
C ARG A 37 0.43 17.88 31.05
N LEU A 38 0.42 16.55 31.19
CA LEU A 38 0.24 15.90 32.48
C LEU A 38 1.34 16.23 33.49
N GLY A 39 2.58 16.37 33.03
CA GLY A 39 3.68 16.85 33.88
C GLY A 39 3.48 18.29 34.34
N TYR A 40 3.01 19.16 33.44
CA TYR A 40 2.67 20.55 33.77
C TYR A 40 1.48 20.64 34.74
N ASP A 41 0.42 19.85 34.52
CA ASP A 41 -0.73 19.77 35.42
C ASP A 41 -0.31 19.32 36.82
N LEU A 42 0.57 18.32 36.88
CA LEU A 42 1.11 17.80 38.13
C LEU A 42 1.92 18.87 38.87
N GLN A 43 2.81 19.59 38.18
CA GLN A 43 3.63 20.64 38.78
C GLN A 43 2.80 21.83 39.27
N SER A 44 1.78 22.23 38.50
CA SER A 44 0.90 23.35 38.83
C SER A 44 -0.24 23.01 39.79
N ARG A 45 -0.37 21.72 40.18
CA ARG A 45 -1.52 21.19 40.95
C ARG A 45 -2.86 21.54 40.29
N SER A 46 -2.89 21.43 38.96
CA SER A 46 -4.05 21.74 38.14
C SER A 46 -5.25 20.87 38.55
N PRO A 47 -6.45 21.46 38.75
CA PRO A 47 -7.67 20.67 39.02
C PRO A 47 -8.07 19.80 37.81
N GLN A 48 -7.49 20.05 36.62
CA GLN A 48 -7.80 19.31 35.39
C GLN A 48 -6.98 18.03 35.22
N ILE A 49 -6.01 17.75 36.11
CA ILE A 49 -5.10 16.60 35.95
C ILE A 49 -5.84 15.28 35.74
N ASN A 50 -6.93 15.02 36.48
CA ASN A 50 -7.70 13.80 36.35
C ASN A 50 -8.45 13.71 35.02
N ALA A 51 -9.00 14.83 34.53
CA ALA A 51 -9.63 14.89 33.22
C ALA A 51 -8.60 14.65 32.10
N HIS A 52 -7.41 15.25 32.19
CA HIS A 52 -6.34 15.03 31.22
C HIS A 52 -5.77 13.61 31.26
N ARG A 53 -5.73 12.95 32.43
CA ARG A 53 -5.37 11.53 32.54
C ARG A 53 -6.37 10.63 31.84
N GLN A 54 -7.67 10.90 32.01
CA GLN A 54 -8.73 10.18 31.30
C GLN A 54 -8.64 10.41 29.78
N LEU A 55 -8.41 11.65 29.34
CA LEU A 55 -8.21 11.95 27.91
C LEU A 55 -7.00 11.19 27.33
N PHE A 56 -5.90 11.10 28.07
CA PHE A 56 -4.76 10.29 27.66
C PHE A 56 -5.14 8.81 27.51
N GLN A 57 -5.79 8.23 28.53
CA GLN A 57 -6.26 6.84 28.49
C GLN A 57 -7.20 6.59 27.30
N HIS A 58 -8.12 7.52 27.03
CA HIS A 58 -9.04 7.42 25.89
C HIS A 58 -8.30 7.48 24.56
N ALA A 59 -7.33 8.38 24.40
CA ALA A 59 -6.51 8.45 23.18
C ALA A 59 -5.68 7.16 22.98
N LEU A 60 -5.05 6.65 24.05
CA LEU A 60 -4.26 5.43 24.02
C LEU A 60 -5.11 4.20 23.65
N ASN A 61 -6.38 4.18 24.06
CA ASN A 61 -7.35 3.11 23.77
C ASN A 61 -8.29 3.44 22.61
N SER A 62 -7.94 4.43 21.78
CA SER A 62 -8.77 4.78 20.64
C SER A 62 -8.93 3.57 19.71
N PRO A 63 -10.10 3.41 19.06
CA PRO A 63 -10.35 2.27 18.18
C PRO A 63 -9.30 2.14 17.07
N VAL A 64 -8.78 3.26 16.54
CA VAL A 64 -7.75 3.25 15.49
C VAL A 64 -6.45 2.58 15.96
N LEU A 65 -6.05 2.77 17.22
CA LEU A 65 -4.86 2.16 17.79
C LEU A 65 -5.12 0.70 18.21
N GLN A 66 -6.30 0.39 18.73
CA GLN A 66 -6.67 -1.00 19.07
C GLN A 66 -6.71 -1.91 17.83
N ASN A 67 -7.17 -1.37 16.70
CA ASN A 67 -7.20 -2.08 15.42
C ASN A 67 -5.80 -2.46 14.89
N LEU A 68 -4.72 -1.93 15.48
CA LEU A 68 -3.35 -2.33 15.16
C LEU A 68 -3.01 -3.75 15.64
N ASN A 69 -3.82 -4.34 16.52
CA ASN A 69 -3.67 -5.73 16.94
C ASN A 69 -4.25 -6.72 15.91
N ALA A 70 -3.79 -6.64 14.67
CA ALA A 70 -4.19 -7.50 13.58
C ALA A 70 -3.02 -8.32 13.03
N TRP A 71 -3.33 -9.44 12.36
CA TRP A 71 -2.32 -10.37 11.84
C TRP A 71 -1.43 -9.74 10.75
N TYR A 72 -1.99 -8.84 9.94
CA TYR A 72 -1.30 -8.14 8.85
C TYR A 72 -0.46 -6.95 9.32
N VAL A 73 -0.55 -6.57 10.60
CA VAL A 73 0.23 -5.45 11.16
C VAL A 73 1.60 -5.93 11.64
N PRO A 74 2.70 -5.22 11.31
CA PRO A 74 4.05 -5.62 11.70
C PRO A 74 4.22 -5.81 13.21
N GLN A 75 4.98 -6.82 13.61
CA GLN A 75 5.23 -7.12 15.03
C GLN A 75 5.87 -5.94 15.78
N ALA A 76 6.69 -5.13 15.11
CA ALA A 76 7.30 -3.94 15.67
C ALA A 76 6.24 -2.91 16.15
N VAL A 77 5.17 -2.70 15.38
CA VAL A 77 4.07 -1.79 15.76
C VAL A 77 3.35 -2.33 16.98
N LYS A 78 2.93 -3.60 16.95
CA LYS A 78 2.19 -4.27 18.04
C LYS A 78 2.98 -4.28 19.35
N THR A 79 4.26 -4.62 19.29
CA THR A 79 5.14 -4.68 20.46
C THR A 79 5.33 -3.30 21.08
N ARG A 80 5.49 -2.26 20.26
CA ARG A 80 5.62 -0.88 20.75
C ARG A 80 4.32 -0.37 21.37
N TYR A 81 3.17 -0.66 20.74
CA TYR A 81 1.87 -0.31 21.31
C TYR A 81 1.62 -0.98 22.67
N ALA A 82 1.92 -2.28 22.79
CA ALA A 82 1.81 -3.01 24.05
C ALA A 82 2.72 -2.41 25.15
N ARG A 83 3.95 -2.02 24.80
CA ARG A 83 4.87 -1.35 25.75
C ARG A 83 4.36 0.01 26.20
N LEU A 84 3.79 0.81 25.30
CA LEU A 84 3.17 2.09 25.66
C LEU A 84 2.03 1.90 26.66
N HIS A 85 1.19 0.89 26.43
CA HIS A 85 0.11 0.56 27.34
C HIS A 85 0.61 0.10 28.70
N ALA A 86 1.63 -0.77 28.75
CA ALA A 86 2.23 -1.21 30.01
C ALA A 86 2.87 -0.04 30.78
N ASN A 87 3.66 0.80 30.11
CA ASN A 87 4.34 1.92 30.76
C ASN A 87 3.38 3.03 31.18
N TRP A 88 2.24 3.18 30.49
CA TRP A 88 1.20 4.10 30.93
C TRP A 88 0.65 3.73 32.30
N LEU A 89 0.58 2.45 32.67
CA LEU A 89 0.10 2.04 34.00
C LEU A 89 0.99 2.64 35.11
N GLU A 90 2.31 2.57 34.96
CA GLU A 90 3.26 3.17 35.91
C GLU A 90 3.16 4.70 35.90
N MET A 91 3.19 5.32 34.72
CA MET A 91 3.05 6.79 34.58
C MET A 91 1.77 7.29 35.27
N ASN A 92 0.67 6.57 35.08
CA ASN A 92 -0.63 6.91 35.62
C ASN A 92 -0.72 6.73 37.14
N SER A 93 -0.06 5.71 37.70
CA SER A 93 0.09 5.52 39.15
C SER A 93 0.88 6.67 39.76
N ARG A 94 2.02 7.02 39.17
CA ARG A 94 2.90 8.10 39.66
C ARG A 94 2.23 9.46 39.62
N LEU A 95 1.38 9.70 38.62
CA LEU A 95 0.52 10.88 38.56
C LEU A 95 -0.53 10.92 39.68
N GLN A 96 -1.08 9.77 40.10
CA GLN A 96 -2.01 9.68 41.24
C GLN A 96 -1.32 9.94 42.57
N ASP A 97 -0.10 9.41 42.71
CA ASP A 97 0.70 9.54 43.94
C ASP A 97 1.29 10.95 44.11
N GLY A 98 1.19 11.81 43.09
CA GLY A 98 1.74 13.15 43.14
C GLY A 98 3.27 13.20 42.96
N ASP A 99 3.88 12.14 42.44
CA ASP A 99 5.34 11.93 42.41
C ASP A 99 6.01 12.75 41.28
N ILE A 100 6.14 14.05 41.50
CA ILE A 100 6.73 15.01 40.54
C ILE A 100 8.16 14.63 40.18
N ALA A 101 8.98 14.25 41.16
CA ALA A 101 10.39 13.96 40.95
C ALA A 101 10.58 12.75 40.04
N TRP A 102 9.83 11.68 40.27
CA TRP A 102 9.84 10.51 39.41
C TRP A 102 9.33 10.88 38.00
N TYR A 103 8.23 11.62 37.90
CA TYR A 103 7.65 11.98 36.61
C TYR A 103 8.62 12.80 35.74
N GLN A 104 9.26 13.81 36.33
CA GLN A 104 10.26 14.65 35.64
C GLN A 104 11.46 13.86 35.14
N THR A 105 11.88 12.83 35.88
CA THR A 105 13.03 11.99 35.51
C THR A 105 12.67 10.99 34.39
N ASN A 106 11.42 10.52 34.33
CA ASN A 106 11.00 9.44 33.43
C ASN A 106 10.25 9.92 32.16
N ILE A 107 9.71 11.14 32.17
CA ILE A 107 8.86 11.64 31.07
C ILE A 107 9.55 11.60 29.71
N ASN A 108 10.83 11.97 29.63
CA ASN A 108 11.56 11.98 28.36
C ASN A 108 11.73 10.57 27.78
N ASN A 109 11.97 9.56 28.64
CA ASN A 109 12.03 8.17 28.19
C ASN A 109 10.65 7.72 27.69
N TYR A 110 9.59 8.00 28.44
CA TYR A 110 8.23 7.64 28.04
C TYR A 110 7.85 8.26 26.69
N VAL A 111 8.11 9.56 26.50
CA VAL A 111 7.87 10.26 25.23
C VAL A 111 8.70 9.68 24.10
N ASN A 112 9.97 9.33 24.31
CA ASN A 112 10.80 8.67 23.30
C ASN A 112 10.22 7.31 22.87
N GLN A 113 9.55 6.58 23.77
CA GLN A 113 8.86 5.35 23.38
C GLN A 113 7.62 5.63 22.51
N ILE A 114 6.92 6.74 22.76
CA ILE A 114 5.84 7.22 21.89
C ILE A 114 6.42 7.61 20.52
N ASP A 115 7.57 8.29 20.49
CA ASP A 115 8.27 8.64 19.25
C ASP A 115 8.58 7.42 18.40
N LEU A 116 9.17 6.40 19.01
CA LEU A 116 9.50 5.17 18.30
C LEU A 116 8.26 4.40 17.84
N PHE A 117 7.14 4.50 18.57
CA PHE A 117 5.86 3.94 18.14
C PHE A 117 5.29 4.68 16.92
N VAL A 118 5.26 6.01 16.97
CA VAL A 118 4.82 6.85 15.84
C VAL A 118 5.69 6.60 14.61
N LEU A 119 7.02 6.51 14.78
CA LEU A 119 7.93 6.20 13.68
C LEU A 119 7.65 4.81 13.08
N ALA A 120 7.34 3.82 13.93
CA ALA A 120 6.95 2.49 13.44
C ALA A 120 5.63 2.53 12.65
N LEU A 121 4.67 3.38 13.02
CA LEU A 121 3.45 3.61 12.24
C LEU A 121 3.75 4.29 10.91
N GLN A 122 4.62 5.31 10.89
CA GLN A 122 5.04 6.00 9.67
C GLN A 122 5.69 5.02 8.67
N HIS A 123 6.68 4.24 9.13
CA HIS A 123 7.31 3.24 8.28
C HIS A 123 6.34 2.15 7.81
N TYR A 124 5.35 1.78 8.62
CA TYR A 124 4.32 0.84 8.17
C TYR A 124 3.47 1.44 7.05
N ALA A 125 3.03 2.69 7.17
CA ALA A 125 2.29 3.40 6.13
C ALA A 125 3.12 3.54 4.84
N GLU A 126 4.38 3.97 4.96
CA GLU A 126 5.32 4.10 3.83
C GLU A 126 5.51 2.78 3.08
N ARG A 127 5.68 1.66 3.80
CA ARG A 127 5.84 0.34 3.19
C ARG A 127 4.62 -0.10 2.39
N LYS A 128 3.40 0.18 2.88
CA LYS A 128 2.17 -0.12 2.14
C LYS A 128 2.11 0.64 0.82
N VAL A 129 2.44 1.93 0.84
CA VAL A 129 2.50 2.76 -0.37
C VAL A 129 3.55 2.23 -1.34
N MET A 130 4.76 1.93 -0.87
CA MET A 130 5.84 1.38 -1.71
C MET A 130 5.46 0.04 -2.35
N LEU A 131 4.73 -0.83 -1.64
CA LEU A 131 4.22 -2.09 -2.20
C LEU A 131 3.24 -1.85 -3.35
N VAL A 132 2.29 -0.92 -3.19
CA VAL A 132 1.35 -0.56 -4.27
C VAL A 132 2.08 0.00 -5.48
N VAL A 133 3.07 0.87 -5.27
CA VAL A 133 3.89 1.42 -6.35
C VAL A 133 4.61 0.30 -7.10
N ALA A 134 5.24 -0.64 -6.38
CA ALA A 134 5.93 -1.78 -6.98
C ALA A 134 4.98 -2.67 -7.79
N ILE A 135 3.81 -3.02 -7.23
CA ILE A 135 2.78 -3.82 -7.91
C ILE A 135 2.26 -3.09 -9.15
N SER A 136 2.02 -1.79 -9.06
CA SER A 136 1.52 -0.98 -10.18
C SER A 136 2.54 -0.91 -11.32
N LEU A 137 3.83 -0.73 -10.99
CA LEU A 137 4.90 -0.72 -11.98
C LEU A 137 5.03 -2.09 -12.67
N ALA A 138 5.06 -3.16 -11.90
CA ALA A 138 5.12 -4.53 -12.43
C ALA A 138 3.90 -4.85 -13.32
N GLY A 139 2.71 -4.44 -12.88
CA GLY A 139 1.47 -4.57 -13.66
C GLY A 139 1.52 -3.78 -14.97
N GLY A 140 2.02 -2.54 -14.93
CA GLY A 140 2.21 -1.71 -16.12
C GLY A 140 3.17 -2.32 -17.13
N ILE A 141 4.33 -2.80 -16.67
CA ILE A 141 5.30 -3.53 -17.51
C ILE A 141 4.64 -4.76 -18.12
N GLY A 142 3.94 -5.56 -17.33
CA GLY A 142 3.25 -6.76 -17.81
C GLY A 142 2.21 -6.46 -18.89
N ILE A 143 1.42 -5.41 -18.73
CA ILE A 143 0.46 -4.96 -19.74
C ILE A 143 1.18 -4.53 -21.02
N PHE A 144 2.23 -3.73 -20.91
CA PHE A 144 3.01 -3.28 -22.07
C PHE A 144 3.60 -4.46 -22.85
N THR A 145 4.21 -5.42 -22.14
CA THR A 145 4.76 -6.64 -22.74
C THR A 145 3.67 -7.45 -23.45
N LEU A 146 2.51 -7.66 -22.82
CA LEU A 146 1.39 -8.38 -23.43
C LEU A 146 0.88 -7.68 -24.69
N VAL A 147 0.68 -6.37 -24.65
CA VAL A 147 0.23 -5.58 -25.81
C VAL A 147 1.25 -5.67 -26.94
N PHE A 148 2.54 -5.52 -26.64
CA PHE A 148 3.61 -5.62 -27.63
C PHE A 148 3.62 -6.98 -28.33
N PHE A 149 3.58 -8.09 -27.58
CA PHE A 149 3.56 -9.43 -28.15
C PHE A 149 2.28 -9.71 -28.94
N THR A 150 1.14 -9.23 -28.45
CA THR A 150 -0.15 -9.38 -29.15
C THR A 150 -0.14 -8.65 -30.48
N LEU A 151 0.29 -7.39 -30.51
CA LEU A 151 0.41 -6.60 -31.75
C LEU A 151 1.43 -7.20 -32.71
N ARG A 152 2.57 -7.69 -32.20
CA ARG A 152 3.57 -8.38 -33.01
C ARG A 152 2.99 -9.65 -33.65
N ARG A 153 2.26 -10.45 -32.88
CA ARG A 153 1.62 -11.68 -33.37
C ARG A 153 0.55 -11.38 -34.42
N ILE A 154 -0.32 -10.40 -34.19
CA ILE A 154 -1.32 -9.96 -35.17
C ILE A 154 -0.64 -9.49 -36.45
N ARG A 155 0.44 -8.70 -36.36
CA ARG A 155 1.18 -8.24 -37.55
C ARG A 155 1.78 -9.41 -38.34
N GLN A 156 2.36 -10.40 -37.66
CA GLN A 156 3.05 -11.52 -38.30
C GLN A 156 2.12 -12.61 -38.82
N GLN A 157 1.08 -12.96 -38.07
CA GLN A 157 0.19 -14.09 -38.37
C GLN A 157 -1.11 -13.68 -39.05
N VAL A 158 -1.46 -12.39 -39.06
CA VAL A 158 -2.73 -11.90 -39.65
C VAL A 158 -2.48 -10.87 -40.74
N VAL A 159 -1.87 -9.73 -40.41
CA VAL A 159 -1.76 -8.60 -41.35
C VAL A 159 -0.84 -8.91 -42.53
N ARG A 160 0.35 -9.48 -42.29
CA ARG A 160 1.29 -9.84 -43.36
C ARG A 160 0.72 -10.88 -44.33
N PRO A 161 0.19 -12.03 -43.86
CA PRO A 161 -0.38 -13.04 -44.76
C PRO A 161 -1.60 -12.51 -45.51
N LEU A 162 -2.44 -11.70 -44.89
CA LEU A 162 -3.59 -11.09 -45.55
C LEU A 162 -3.15 -10.14 -46.70
N ASN A 163 -2.11 -9.33 -46.48
CA ASN A 163 -1.54 -8.50 -47.55
C ASN A 163 -0.96 -9.34 -48.70
N GLN A 164 -0.34 -10.49 -48.39
CA GLN A 164 0.17 -11.42 -49.40
C GLN A 164 -0.97 -12.04 -50.22
N LEU A 165 -2.06 -12.46 -49.58
CA LEU A 165 -3.26 -12.99 -50.25
C LEU A 165 -3.92 -11.95 -51.16
N VAL A 166 -4.06 -10.71 -50.69
CA VAL A 166 -4.58 -9.61 -51.52
C VAL A 166 -3.70 -9.38 -52.76
N THR A 167 -2.38 -9.39 -52.57
CA THR A 167 -1.41 -9.22 -53.67
C THR A 167 -1.50 -10.37 -54.68
N ALA A 168 -1.62 -11.61 -54.20
CA ALA A 168 -1.77 -12.79 -55.05
C ALA A 168 -3.07 -12.73 -55.86
N SER A 169 -4.18 -12.40 -55.23
CA SER A 169 -5.48 -12.22 -55.89
C SER A 169 -5.42 -11.18 -57.01
N GLN A 170 -4.80 -10.03 -56.77
CA GLN A 170 -4.64 -8.97 -57.78
C GLN A 170 -3.79 -9.43 -58.97
N ARG A 171 -2.75 -10.23 -58.75
CA ARG A 171 -1.91 -10.74 -59.85
C ARG A 171 -2.64 -11.76 -60.72
N ILE A 172 -3.39 -12.67 -60.09
CA ILE A 172 -4.21 -13.65 -60.81
C ILE A 172 -5.25 -12.92 -61.67
N GLU A 173 -5.89 -11.87 -61.15
CA GLU A 173 -6.84 -11.03 -61.90
C GLU A 173 -6.21 -10.41 -63.16
N HIS A 174 -4.93 -10.04 -63.11
CA HIS A 174 -4.19 -9.48 -64.24
C HIS A 174 -3.48 -10.54 -65.12
N GLY A 175 -3.82 -11.84 -64.95
CA GLY A 175 -3.27 -12.93 -65.75
C GLY A 175 -1.81 -13.29 -65.43
N GLN A 176 -1.29 -12.87 -64.27
CA GLN A 176 0.08 -13.17 -63.83
C GLN A 176 0.08 -14.37 -62.87
N PHE A 177 0.40 -15.56 -63.40
CA PHE A 177 0.34 -16.84 -62.66
C PHE A 177 1.67 -17.27 -62.01
N ALA A 178 2.63 -16.36 -61.84
CA ALA A 178 3.88 -16.70 -61.18
C ALA A 178 3.63 -16.95 -59.67
N PRO A 179 4.10 -18.07 -59.09
CA PRO A 179 3.81 -18.42 -57.71
C PRO A 179 4.35 -17.38 -56.73
N LEU A 180 3.49 -16.89 -55.83
CA LEU A 180 3.90 -16.18 -54.63
C LEU A 180 4.06 -17.18 -53.48
N PRO A 181 5.13 -17.09 -52.68
CA PRO A 181 5.23 -17.89 -51.47
C PRO A 181 4.21 -17.38 -50.44
N LEU A 182 3.03 -18.01 -50.41
CA LEU A 182 2.06 -17.89 -49.33
C LEU A 182 2.55 -18.76 -48.17
N ASP A 183 2.50 -18.23 -46.94
CA ASP A 183 2.89 -18.99 -45.76
C ASP A 183 1.74 -19.89 -45.30
N THR A 184 1.74 -21.14 -45.80
CA THR A 184 0.75 -22.17 -45.45
C THR A 184 1.02 -22.84 -44.10
N SER A 185 2.18 -22.56 -43.48
CA SER A 185 2.57 -23.16 -42.20
C SER A 185 1.93 -22.46 -40.98
N LEU A 186 1.15 -21.39 -41.22
CA LEU A 186 0.49 -20.65 -40.17
C LEU A 186 -0.55 -21.52 -39.45
N PRO A 187 -0.51 -21.61 -38.12
CA PRO A 187 -1.45 -22.42 -37.34
C PRO A 187 -2.78 -21.67 -37.11
N ASN A 188 -3.29 -20.98 -38.13
CA ASN A 188 -4.53 -20.22 -38.10
C ASN A 188 -5.27 -20.27 -39.45
N GLU A 189 -6.39 -19.58 -39.54
CA GLU A 189 -7.29 -19.60 -40.71
C GLU A 189 -6.57 -19.15 -42.00
N LEU A 190 -5.58 -18.26 -41.91
CA LEU A 190 -4.85 -17.77 -43.08
C LEU A 190 -3.87 -18.80 -43.65
N GLY A 191 -3.38 -19.75 -42.86
CA GLY A 191 -2.61 -20.89 -43.37
C GLY A 191 -3.46 -21.78 -44.26
N ILE A 192 -4.68 -22.09 -43.82
CA ILE A 192 -5.67 -22.87 -44.59
C ILE A 192 -6.05 -22.14 -45.88
N VAL A 193 -6.30 -20.82 -45.81
CA VAL A 193 -6.63 -20.04 -47.02
C VAL A 193 -5.44 -20.03 -47.98
N GLY A 194 -4.22 -19.87 -47.48
CA GLY A 194 -3.02 -19.89 -48.33
C GLY A 194 -2.78 -21.23 -49.03
N GLU A 195 -3.24 -22.35 -48.49
CA GLU A 195 -3.13 -23.67 -49.12
C GLU A 195 -4.18 -23.87 -50.23
N ASN A 196 -5.32 -23.18 -50.13
CA ASN A 196 -6.47 -23.34 -51.04
C ASN A 196 -6.53 -22.28 -52.15
N VAL A 197 -5.58 -21.34 -52.19
CA VAL A 197 -5.45 -20.26 -53.19
C VAL A 197 -4.32 -20.58 -54.16
#